data_AF-A0A7M4DXB9-F1
#
_entry.id   AF-A0A7M4DXB9-F1
#
_cell.length_a   1.000
_cell.length_b   1.000
_cell.length_c   1.000
_cell.angle_alpha   90.00
_cell.angle_beta   90.00
_cell.angle_gamma   90.00
#
_symmetry.space_group_name_H-M   'P 1'
#
loop_
_entity.id
_entity.type
_entity.pdbx_description
1 polymer ?
#
loop_
_entity_poly.entity_id
_entity_poly.type
_entity_poly.pdbx_seq_one_letter_code
_entity_poly.pdbx_strand_id
1 'polypeptide(L)'
;VSSRWGWGVVSRPSRWKEVFPVANGDRQSPIDIKTTEAKYDPSLCPISPNYDPTSAKVILNNGHSTSVEFDDAENKSGLCYLRRSSSPNLLSQEVI
;
A
#
# COMPACT_ATOMS: atom_id res chain seq x y z
N VAL A 1 19.56 1.25 21.92
CA VAL A 1 18.24 1.09 21.28
C VAL A 1 17.59 2.46 21.21
N SER A 2 17.43 3.05 20.02
CA SER A 2 16.85 4.39 19.86
C SER A 2 15.93 4.39 18.65
N SER A 3 14.78 3.71 18.76
CA SER A 3 13.71 3.86 17.78
C SER A 3 13.18 5.29 17.91
N ARG A 4 13.52 6.15 16.93
CA ARG A 4 13.09 7.57 16.87
C ARG A 4 11.57 7.73 16.67
N TRP A 5 10.87 6.62 16.49
CA TRP A 5 9.43 6.53 16.27
C TRP A 5 8.87 5.24 16.91
N GLY A 6 7.57 5.24 17.15
CA GLY A 6 6.84 4.14 17.78
C GLY A 6 5.49 4.61 18.31
N TRP A 7 4.94 3.86 19.26
CA TRP A 7 3.60 4.11 19.80
C TRP A 7 3.60 4.59 21.26
N GLY A 8 4.78 4.60 21.89
CA GLY A 8 4.97 5.05 23.27
C GLY A 8 4.98 6.58 23.40
N VAL A 9 4.77 7.10 24.61
CA VAL A 9 4.62 8.55 24.90
C VAL A 9 5.64 9.41 24.17
N VAL A 10 6.90 9.01 24.23
CA VAL A 10 8.03 9.77 23.68
C VAL A 10 8.22 9.58 22.18
N SER A 11 7.68 8.53 21.57
CA SER A 11 7.93 8.15 20.17
C SER A 11 6.67 8.19 19.28
N ARG A 12 5.57 8.72 19.82
CA ARG A 12 4.22 8.73 19.26
C ARG A 12 4.09 9.39 17.87
N PRO A 13 3.03 9.04 17.11
CA PRO A 13 2.73 9.65 15.81
C PRO A 13 2.75 11.17 15.77
N SER A 14 2.24 11.84 16.81
CA SER A 14 2.24 13.30 16.91
C SER A 14 3.64 13.93 16.85
N ARG A 15 4.69 13.15 17.17
CA ARG A 15 6.10 13.56 17.15
C ARG A 15 6.84 13.09 15.91
N TRP A 16 6.28 12.23 15.07
CA TRP A 16 6.98 11.69 13.89
C TRP A 16 7.44 12.81 12.96
N LYS A 17 6.68 13.90 12.84
CA LYS A 17 7.05 15.07 12.04
C LYS A 17 8.36 15.75 12.45
N GLU A 18 8.80 15.59 13.71
CA GLU A 18 10.07 16.15 14.21
C GLU A 18 11.27 15.52 13.48
N VAL A 19 11.12 14.29 12.99
CA VAL A 19 12.18 13.51 12.33
C VAL A 19 11.83 13.11 10.89
N PHE A 20 10.54 13.07 10.55
CA PHE A 20 10.01 12.75 9.23
C PHE A 20 9.03 13.86 8.79
N PRO A 21 9.50 14.98 8.21
CA PRO A 21 8.65 16.12 7.88
C PRO A 21 7.42 15.79 7.03
N VAL A 22 7.50 14.74 6.20
CA VAL A 22 6.38 14.21 5.39
C VAL A 22 5.16 13.81 6.23
N ALA A 23 5.35 13.46 7.51
CA ALA A 23 4.26 13.14 8.44
C ALA A 23 3.32 14.34 8.73
N ASN A 24 3.68 15.55 8.26
CA ASN A 24 2.85 16.75 8.31
C ASN A 24 2.42 17.22 6.90
N GLY A 25 2.39 16.32 5.91
CA GLY A 25 1.93 16.62 4.55
C GLY A 25 0.41 16.58 4.39
N ASP A 26 -0.09 17.09 3.26
CA ASP A 26 -1.54 17.24 3.00
C ASP A 26 -2.25 15.93 2.62
N ARG A 27 -1.49 14.89 2.25
CA ARG A 27 -2.00 13.60 1.78
C ARG A 27 -1.59 12.45 2.70
N GLN A 28 -1.80 12.62 4.00
CA GLN A 28 -1.52 11.58 5.00
C GLN A 28 -2.69 10.61 5.16
N SER A 29 -2.36 9.36 5.43
CA SER A 29 -3.29 8.30 5.83
C SER A 29 -3.04 7.92 7.30
N PRO A 30 -4.01 7.35 8.02
CA PRO A 30 -5.40 7.11 7.60
C PRO A 30 -6.26 8.39 7.57
N ILE A 31 -7.40 8.32 6.88
CA ILE A 31 -8.44 9.36 6.89
C ILE A 31 -9.79 8.77 7.34
N ASP A 32 -10.70 9.64 7.79
CA ASP A 32 -12.09 9.29 8.01
C ASP A 32 -12.84 9.29 6.66
N ILE A 33 -13.30 8.11 6.22
CA ILE A 33 -14.02 7.97 4.96
C ILE A 33 -15.51 8.27 5.19
N LYS A 34 -15.93 9.46 4.77
CA LYS A 34 -17.34 9.85 4.78
C LYS A 34 -18.05 9.31 3.55
N THR A 35 -18.86 8.27 3.73
CA THR A 35 -19.57 7.59 2.64
C THR A 35 -20.53 8.50 1.85
N THR A 36 -21.05 9.56 2.47
CA THR A 36 -21.89 10.57 1.82
C THR A 36 -21.11 11.50 0.88
N GLU A 37 -19.81 11.66 1.08
CA GLU A 37 -18.92 12.46 0.24
C GLU A 37 -18.19 11.62 -0.83
N ALA A 38 -18.19 10.29 -0.66
CA ALA A 38 -17.60 9.35 -1.61
C ALA A 38 -18.37 9.36 -2.94
N LYS A 39 -17.64 9.48 -4.05
CA LYS A 39 -18.21 9.50 -5.41
C LYS A 39 -18.02 8.14 -6.05
N TYR A 40 -19.12 7.53 -6.49
CA TYR A 40 -19.05 6.33 -7.31
C TYR A 40 -18.46 6.65 -8.68
N ASP A 41 -17.39 5.94 -9.05
CA ASP A 41 -16.78 6.01 -10.36
C ASP A 41 -17.06 4.71 -11.14
N PRO A 42 -18.00 4.73 -12.12
CA PRO A 42 -18.37 3.55 -12.90
C PRO A 42 -17.28 3.11 -13.89
N SER A 43 -16.23 3.92 -14.10
CA SER A 43 -15.11 3.56 -14.97
C SER A 43 -14.12 2.61 -14.30
N LEU A 44 -14.17 2.50 -12.97
CA LEU A 44 -13.31 1.60 -12.21
C LEU A 44 -13.61 0.15 -12.55
N CYS A 45 -12.56 -0.58 -12.92
CA CYS A 45 -12.64 -2.01 -13.21
C CYS A 45 -12.66 -2.82 -11.89
N PRO A 46 -13.33 -3.99 -11.88
CA PRO A 46 -13.23 -4.92 -10.77
C PRO A 46 -11.78 -5.30 -10.48
N ILE A 47 -11.41 -5.32 -9.20
CA ILE A 47 -10.10 -5.77 -8.74
C ILE A 47 -10.15 -7.30 -8.62
N SER A 48 -9.30 -8.02 -9.34
CA SER A 48 -9.18 -9.48 -9.28
C SER A 48 -7.73 -9.88 -8.95
N PRO A 49 -7.39 -10.07 -7.67
CA PRO A 49 -6.05 -10.49 -7.29
C PRO A 49 -5.84 -11.97 -7.61
N ASN A 50 -4.68 -12.29 -8.19
CA ASN A 50 -4.19 -13.65 -8.34
C ASN A 50 -2.93 -13.80 -7.49
N TYR A 51 -3.03 -14.53 -6.38
CA TYR A 51 -1.90 -14.75 -5.47
C TYR A 51 -1.36 -16.16 -5.62
N ASP A 52 -0.04 -16.27 -5.79
CA ASP A 52 0.67 -17.55 -5.73
C ASP A 52 0.99 -17.88 -4.26
N PRO A 53 0.40 -18.93 -3.67
CA PRO A 53 0.65 -19.28 -2.27
C PRO A 53 2.10 -19.73 -2.02
N THR A 54 2.82 -20.17 -3.06
CA THR A 54 4.22 -20.60 -2.93
C THR A 54 5.20 -19.42 -2.84
N SER A 55 4.72 -18.20 -3.11
CA SER A 55 5.54 -17.00 -3.01
C SER A 55 5.78 -16.54 -1.57
N ALA A 56 5.01 -17.01 -0.58
CA ALA A 56 5.22 -16.62 0.82
C ALA A 56 6.56 -17.18 1.37
N LYS A 57 7.39 -16.31 1.96
CA LYS A 57 8.75 -16.67 2.42
C LYS A 57 8.87 -16.79 3.93
N VAL A 58 8.63 -15.68 4.65
CA VAL A 58 8.93 -15.58 6.07
C VAL A 58 7.89 -14.73 6.81
N ILE A 59 7.63 -15.11 8.07
CA ILE A 59 6.84 -14.32 9.02
C ILE A 59 7.81 -13.64 9.99
N LEU A 60 7.65 -12.33 10.15
CA LEU A 60 8.56 -11.49 10.94
C LEU A 60 7.77 -10.66 11.97
N ASN A 61 8.35 -10.48 13.15
CA ASN A 61 7.92 -9.47 14.11
C ASN A 61 9.05 -8.44 14.27
N ASN A 62 8.80 -7.21 13.81
CA ASN A 62 9.79 -6.13 13.84
C ASN A 62 9.68 -5.22 15.08
N GLY A 63 8.86 -5.59 16.07
CA GLY A 63 8.58 -4.78 17.25
C GLY A 63 7.53 -3.68 17.07
N HIS A 64 7.00 -3.51 15.85
CA HIS A 64 5.95 -2.54 15.50
C HIS A 64 4.73 -3.21 14.86
N SER A 65 4.91 -4.31 14.14
CA SER A 65 3.89 -5.15 13.51
C SER A 65 4.39 -6.58 13.31
N THR A 66 3.47 -7.48 12.97
CA THR A 66 3.79 -8.78 12.36
C THR A 66 3.59 -8.67 10.85
N SER A 67 4.60 -9.04 10.07
CA SER A 67 4.58 -8.95 8.60
C SER A 67 4.88 -10.31 7.97
N VAL A 68 4.37 -10.53 6.76
CA VAL A 68 4.70 -11.68 5.91
C VAL A 68 5.37 -11.16 4.65
N GLU A 69 6.55 -11.68 4.34
CA GLU A 69 7.26 -11.34 3.09
C GLU A 69 6.93 -12.35 2.00
N PHE A 70 6.76 -11.86 0.77
CA PHE A 70 6.47 -12.65 -0.42
C PHE A 70 7.59 -12.50 -1.47
N ASP A 71 7.71 -13.46 -2.38
CA ASP A 71 8.61 -13.39 -3.53
C ASP A 71 8.03 -12.51 -4.64
N ASP A 72 8.67 -11.38 -4.88
CA ASP A 72 8.31 -10.41 -5.92
C ASP A 72 9.33 -10.34 -7.07
N ALA A 73 10.38 -11.18 -7.03
CA ALA A 73 11.40 -11.23 -8.08
C ALA A 73 10.84 -11.71 -9.43
N GLU A 74 9.83 -12.57 -9.39
CA GLU A 74 9.06 -13.01 -10.55
C GLU A 74 7.60 -12.58 -10.37
N ASN A 75 6.98 -12.00 -11.40
CA ASN A 75 5.59 -11.52 -11.37
C ASN A 75 4.58 -12.68 -11.42
N LYS A 76 4.61 -13.55 -10.40
CA LYS A 76 3.73 -14.73 -10.25
C LYS A 76 2.37 -14.38 -9.68
N SER A 77 2.32 -13.31 -8.90
CA SER A 77 1.10 -12.73 -8.36
C SER A 77 0.84 -11.38 -9.03
N GLY A 78 -0.40 -11.07 -9.36
CA GLY A 78 -0.72 -9.83 -10.07
C GLY A 78 -2.17 -9.41 -9.96
N LEU A 79 -2.42 -8.13 -10.23
CA LEU A 79 -3.77 -7.61 -10.41
C LEU A 79 -4.23 -7.91 -11.84
N CYS A 80 -5.21 -8.79 -11.98
CA CYS A 80 -5.84 -9.03 -13.26
C CYS A 80 -6.88 -7.93 -13.52
N TYR A 81 -6.58 -7.04 -14.46
CA TYR A 81 -7.60 -6.18 -15.04
C TYR A 81 -8.34 -6.97 -16.13
N LEU A 82 -9.67 -7.01 -16.07
CA LEU A 82 -10.48 -7.55 -17.17
C LEU A 82 -10.24 -6.68 -18.42
N ARG A 83 -9.33 -7.12 -19.28
CA ARG A 83 -8.96 -6.43 -20.52
C ARG A 83 -10.17 -6.41 -21.45
N ARG A 84 -10.80 -5.25 -21.64
CA ARG A 84 -11.64 -5.04 -22.84
C ARG A 84 -10.70 -5.10 -24.04
N SER A 85 -10.77 -6.19 -24.83
CA SER A 85 -10.26 -6.27 -26.20
C SER A 85 -10.71 -5.01 -26.98
N SER A 86 -9.92 -4.24 -27.74
CA SER A 86 -8.81 -4.57 -28.66
C SER A 86 -7.93 -3.32 -28.94
N SER A 87 -6.61 -3.51 -29.00
CA SER A 87 -5.61 -2.85 -29.89
C SER A 87 -4.26 -2.56 -29.18
N PRO A 88 -3.11 -2.88 -29.79
CA PRO A 88 -1.80 -2.78 -29.18
C PRO A 88 -1.12 -1.46 -29.57
N ASN A 89 -0.98 -0.55 -28.62
CA ASN A 89 0.14 0.39 -28.52
C ASN A 89 -0.19 1.38 -27.41
N LEU A 90 0.51 1.29 -26.29
CA LEU A 90 1.22 2.45 -25.74
C LEU A 90 2.11 1.98 -24.60
N LEU A 91 3.33 2.51 -24.69
CA LEU A 91 4.45 2.31 -23.81
C LEU A 91 4.10 2.73 -22.38
N SER A 92 4.73 2.01 -21.45
CA SER A 92 5.12 2.42 -20.11
C SER A 92 4.52 3.71 -19.58
N GLN A 93 3.63 3.60 -18.60
CA GLN A 93 3.55 4.59 -17.53
C GLN A 93 3.47 3.85 -16.20
N GLU A 94 4.57 3.94 -15.45
CA GLU A 94 4.55 3.89 -13.99
C GLU A 94 3.49 4.87 -13.49
N VAL A 95 2.71 4.45 -12.50
CA VAL A 95 1.93 5.35 -11.68
C VAL A 95 2.17 4.96 -10.22
N ILE A 96 3.03 5.77 -9.61
CA ILE A 96 3.20 6.14 -8.19
C ILE A 96 3.21 5.01 -7.16
#